data_AF-A0A9N7QQC2-F1
#
_entry.id   AF-A0A9N7QQC2-F1
#
_cell.length_a   1.000
_cell.length_b   1.000
_cell.length_c   1.000
_cell.angle_alpha   90.00
_cell.angle_beta   90.00
_cell.angle_gamma   90.00
#
_symmetry.space_group_name_H-M   'P 1'
#
loop_
_entity.id
_entity.type
_entity.pdbx_description
1 polymer ?
#
loop_
_entity_poly.entity_id
_entity_poly.type
_entity_poly.pdbx_seq_one_letter_code
_entity_poly.pdbx_strand_id
1 'polypeptide(L)'
;MPLRLIALSIAVAIFPLVCNAPKAGAAPQGSVPFAVPDQIRNILDNQVSPGINETRRIISSPYLSGGWQRRDATGQLNTMRQGILRLQDLNADHNVPGLEPLLGRLDRASNNLQKSVEGLYWLDDGSTSLAWPEAGTWGSFDYMEEQTNAVYGLANDLSGKCS
;
A
#
# COMPACT_ATOMS: atom_id res chain seq x y z
N MET A 1 41.45 34.15 63.78
CA MET A 1 40.17 34.70 64.27
C MET A 1 39.12 34.59 63.16
N PRO A 2 37.87 34.31 63.51
CA PRO A 2 37.06 33.29 62.85
C PRO A 2 35.80 33.87 62.19
N LEU A 3 35.11 33.07 61.37
CA LEU A 3 33.65 33.00 61.49
C LEU A 3 33.14 31.61 61.07
N ARG A 4 32.44 30.98 62.01
CA ARG A 4 31.73 29.70 61.89
C ARG A 4 30.27 29.97 61.46
N LEU A 5 29.72 29.06 60.66
CA LEU A 5 28.28 28.75 60.55
C LEU A 5 28.22 27.31 60.01
N ILE A 6 28.13 26.27 60.86
CA ILE A 6 26.91 25.67 61.46
C ILE A 6 25.82 25.32 60.43
N ALA A 7 25.92 24.08 59.96
CA ALA A 7 24.89 23.04 59.73
C ALA A 7 23.50 23.40 59.17
N LEU A 8 23.14 22.72 58.07
CA LEU A 8 21.85 22.02 58.01
C LEU A 8 21.96 20.78 57.09
N SER A 9 21.82 19.60 57.70
CA SER A 9 21.69 18.33 57.01
C SER A 9 20.26 18.15 56.51
N ILE A 10 20.07 17.87 55.22
CA ILE A 10 18.85 17.25 54.71
C ILE A 10 19.28 16.06 53.85
N ALA A 11 19.13 14.86 54.40
CA ALA A 11 19.30 13.61 53.69
C ALA A 11 18.11 13.43 52.72
N VAL A 12 18.37 13.56 51.42
CA VAL A 12 17.42 13.14 50.39
C VAL A 12 17.75 11.70 50.03
N ALA A 13 16.95 10.78 50.56
CA ALA A 13 16.94 9.38 50.15
C ALA A 13 16.38 9.32 48.72
N ILE A 14 17.27 9.16 47.74
CA ILE A 14 16.88 8.87 46.35
C ILE A 14 16.46 7.41 46.30
N PHE A 15 15.15 7.15 46.40
CA PHE A 15 14.57 5.87 46.00
C PHE A 15 14.66 5.77 44.46
N PRO A 16 15.33 4.77 43.88
CA PRO A 16 15.09 4.45 42.49
C PRO A 16 13.67 3.86 42.41
N LEU A 17 12.74 4.68 41.91
CA LEU A 17 11.45 4.22 41.45
C LEU A 17 11.72 3.26 40.28
N VAL A 18 11.81 1.96 40.58
CA VAL A 18 11.79 0.91 39.57
C VAL A 18 10.38 0.91 39.01
N CYS A 19 10.15 1.76 38.00
CA CYS A 19 9.01 1.62 37.11
C CYS A 19 9.15 0.28 36.41
N ASN A 20 8.54 -0.75 36.99
CA ASN A 20 8.10 -1.92 36.24
C ASN A 20 7.04 -1.43 35.25
N ALA A 21 7.49 -0.89 34.12
CA ALA A 21 6.64 -0.74 32.96
C ALA A 21 6.05 -2.13 32.67
N PRO A 22 4.73 -2.25 32.47
CA PRO A 22 4.17 -3.51 32.03
C PRO A 22 4.91 -3.89 30.76
N LYS A 23 5.54 -5.08 30.76
CA LYS A 23 5.98 -5.71 29.53
C LYS A 23 4.80 -5.63 28.58
N ALA A 24 4.92 -4.82 27.53
CA ALA A 24 4.10 -4.98 26.35
C ALA A 24 4.31 -6.44 25.95
N GLY A 25 3.36 -7.30 26.32
CA GLY A 25 3.28 -8.61 25.72
C GLY A 25 3.19 -8.33 24.24
N ALA A 26 4.22 -8.74 23.50
CA ALA A 26 4.04 -8.96 22.08
C ALA A 26 2.76 -9.79 21.99
N ALA A 27 1.72 -9.21 21.41
CA ALA A 27 0.53 -9.98 21.08
C ALA A 27 1.05 -11.24 20.38
N PRO A 28 0.57 -12.45 20.77
CA PRO A 28 0.96 -13.66 20.06
C PRO A 28 0.81 -13.35 18.59
N GLN A 29 1.91 -13.48 17.82
CA GLN A 29 1.91 -13.20 16.39
C GLN A 29 0.73 -13.98 15.83
N GLY A 30 -0.34 -13.26 15.46
CA GLY A 30 -1.60 -13.88 15.10
C GLY A 30 -1.29 -14.88 14.00
N SER A 31 -1.54 -16.16 14.27
CA SER A 31 -1.44 -17.22 13.28
C SER A 31 -2.26 -16.79 12.07
N VAL A 32 -1.58 -16.49 10.96
CA VAL A 32 -2.25 -16.11 9.72
C VAL A 32 -2.96 -17.35 9.21
N PRO A 33 -4.30 -17.33 9.03
CA PRO A 33 -5.01 -18.48 8.50
C PRO A 33 -4.43 -18.89 7.14
N PHE A 34 -4.30 -20.21 6.89
CA PHE A 34 -3.78 -20.75 5.63
C PHE A 34 -4.48 -20.18 4.38
N ALA A 35 -5.75 -19.78 4.50
CA ALA A 35 -6.51 -19.21 3.41
C ALA A 35 -6.08 -17.77 3.03
N VAL A 36 -5.46 -17.01 3.93
CA VAL A 36 -5.18 -15.58 3.70
C VAL A 36 -4.17 -15.35 2.57
N PRO A 37 -3.00 -16.05 2.52
CA PRO A 37 -2.09 -15.92 1.38
C PRO A 37 -2.75 -16.24 0.04
N ASP A 38 -3.62 -17.25 0.00
CA ASP A 38 -4.34 -17.62 -1.22
C ASP A 38 -5.40 -16.57 -1.60
N GLN A 39 -6.05 -15.95 -0.61
CA GLN A 39 -6.96 -14.82 -0.85
C GLN A 39 -6.20 -13.60 -1.39
N ILE A 40 -5.01 -13.29 -0.85
CA ILE A 40 -4.16 -12.22 -1.36
C ILE A 40 -3.83 -12.48 -2.83
N ARG A 41 -3.31 -13.67 -3.17
CA ARG A 41 -2.99 -14.04 -4.56
C ARG A 41 -4.21 -13.94 -5.46
N ASN A 42 -5.34 -14.51 -5.03
CA ASN A 42 -6.59 -14.48 -5.78
C ASN A 42 -7.04 -13.04 -6.12
N ILE A 43 -6.94 -12.10 -5.17
CA ILE A 43 -7.26 -10.70 -5.42
C ILE A 43 -6.28 -10.06 -6.41
N LEU A 44 -4.98 -10.34 -6.27
CA LEU A 44 -3.95 -9.84 -7.18
C LEU A 44 -4.12 -10.40 -8.61
N ASP A 45 -4.41 -11.69 -8.74
CA ASP A 45 -4.54 -12.41 -10.01
C ASP A 45 -5.81 -12.06 -10.77
N ASN A 46 -6.92 -11.80 -10.06
CA ASN A 46 -8.22 -11.59 -10.70
C ASN A 46 -8.65 -10.12 -10.79
N GLN A 47 -7.98 -9.21 -10.10
CA GLN A 47 -8.40 -7.80 -10.08
C GLN A 47 -7.24 -6.84 -10.32
N VAL A 48 -6.17 -6.92 -9.52
CA VAL A 48 -5.07 -5.95 -9.59
C VAL A 48 -4.28 -6.12 -10.89
N SER A 49 -3.71 -7.31 -11.12
CA SER A 49 -2.87 -7.58 -12.29
C SER A 49 -3.64 -7.47 -13.62
N PRO A 50 -4.87 -8.02 -13.74
CA PRO A 50 -5.68 -7.83 -14.95
C PRO A 50 -6.03 -6.36 -15.18
N GLY A 51 -6.38 -5.60 -14.14
CA GLY A 51 -6.68 -4.19 -14.28
C GLY A 51 -5.48 -3.38 -14.79
N ILE A 52 -4.27 -3.68 -14.31
CA ILE A 52 -3.02 -3.09 -14.83
C ILE A 52 -2.84 -3.47 -16.31
N ASN A 53 -2.84 -4.76 -16.62
CA ASN A 53 -2.55 -5.29 -17.96
C ASN A 53 -3.56 -4.81 -19.01
N GLU A 54 -4.85 -4.82 -18.68
CA GLU A 54 -5.89 -4.36 -19.59
C GLU A 54 -5.84 -2.85 -19.78
N THR A 55 -5.54 -2.07 -18.73
CA THR A 55 -5.32 -0.62 -18.90
C THR A 55 -4.13 -0.37 -19.83
N ARG A 56 -3.01 -1.08 -19.63
CA ARG A 56 -1.81 -1.00 -20.49
C ARG A 56 -2.16 -1.30 -21.95
N ARG A 57 -2.98 -2.33 -22.19
CA ARG A 57 -3.48 -2.70 -23.52
C ARG A 57 -4.39 -1.64 -24.11
N ILE A 58 -5.33 -1.10 -23.35
CA ILE A 58 -6.31 -0.12 -23.82
C ILE A 58 -5.61 1.16 -24.30
N ILE A 59 -4.68 1.70 -23.51
CA ILE A 59 -4.00 2.97 -23.86
C ILE A 59 -3.01 2.83 -25.02
N SER A 60 -2.60 1.61 -25.37
CA SER A 60 -1.73 1.30 -26.51
C SER A 60 -2.50 0.80 -27.74
N SER A 61 -3.80 0.57 -27.62
CA SER A 61 -4.64 0.04 -28.70
C SER A 61 -5.27 1.15 -29.54
N PRO A 62 -5.51 0.90 -30.83
CA PRO A 62 -6.32 1.79 -31.65
C PRO A 62 -7.77 1.81 -31.15
N TYR A 63 -8.38 3.00 -31.12
CA TYR A 63 -9.75 3.23 -30.67
C TYR A 63 -10.49 4.17 -31.61
N LEU A 64 -11.82 4.01 -31.67
CA LEU A 64 -12.68 4.88 -32.49
C LEU A 64 -12.73 6.32 -31.95
N SER A 65 -12.58 6.51 -30.64
CA SER A 65 -12.51 7.83 -30.02
C SER A 65 -11.92 7.77 -28.61
N GLY A 66 -11.37 8.91 -28.17
CA GLY A 66 -10.78 9.09 -26.84
C GLY A 66 -11.76 8.85 -25.69
N GLY A 67 -13.02 9.27 -25.84
CA GLY A 67 -14.04 9.08 -24.80
C GLY A 67 -14.32 7.61 -24.48
N TRP A 68 -14.33 6.75 -25.50
CA TRP A 68 -14.52 5.31 -25.32
C TRP A 68 -13.26 4.65 -24.74
N GLN A 69 -12.09 5.01 -25.26
CA GLN A 69 -10.80 4.52 -24.75
C GLN A 69 -10.61 4.86 -23.27
N ARG A 70 -10.90 6.12 -22.90
CA ARG A 70 -10.87 6.59 -21.52
C ARG A 70 -11.81 5.79 -20.64
N ARG A 71 -13.09 5.65 -21.04
CA ARG A 71 -14.09 4.90 -20.26
C ARG A 71 -13.61 3.48 -19.95
N ASP A 72 -13.08 2.78 -20.95
CA ASP A 72 -12.60 1.41 -20.78
C ASP A 72 -11.38 1.36 -19.85
N ALA A 73 -10.41 2.27 -20.04
CA ALA A 73 -9.23 2.39 -19.19
C ALA A 73 -9.61 2.70 -17.73
N THR A 74 -10.50 3.67 -17.50
CA THR A 74 -11.03 4.00 -16.17
C THR A 74 -11.75 2.80 -15.54
N GLY A 75 -12.47 2.00 -16.35
CA GLY A 75 -13.12 0.77 -15.88
C GLY A 75 -12.13 -0.26 -15.33
N GLN A 76 -11.00 -0.45 -16.01
CA GLN A 76 -9.95 -1.37 -15.58
C GLN A 76 -9.15 -0.84 -14.39
N LEU A 77 -8.84 0.46 -14.36
CA LEU A 77 -8.25 1.12 -13.19
C LEU A 77 -9.14 1.00 -11.94
N ASN A 78 -10.47 1.12 -12.11
CA ASN A 78 -11.41 0.91 -11.01
C ASN A 78 -11.40 -0.55 -10.53
N THR A 79 -11.32 -1.52 -11.44
CA THR A 79 -11.21 -2.94 -11.09
C THR A 79 -9.96 -3.22 -10.26
N MET A 80 -8.81 -2.68 -10.70
CA MET A 80 -7.56 -2.73 -9.95
C MET A 80 -7.71 -2.10 -8.55
N ARG A 81 -8.27 -0.89 -8.47
CA ARG A 81 -8.47 -0.16 -7.22
C ARG A 81 -9.38 -0.92 -6.24
N GLN A 82 -10.44 -1.57 -6.73
CA GLN A 82 -11.29 -2.44 -5.92
C GLN A 82 -10.52 -3.63 -5.36
N GLY A 83 -9.60 -4.21 -6.14
CA GLY A 83 -8.69 -5.24 -5.64
C GLY A 83 -7.81 -4.74 -4.48
N ILE A 84 -7.24 -3.54 -4.61
CA ILE A 84 -6.42 -2.93 -3.55
C ILE A 84 -7.24 -2.68 -2.28
N LEU A 85 -8.47 -2.17 -2.40
CA LEU A 85 -9.38 -1.99 -1.26
C LEU A 85 -9.67 -3.32 -0.56
N ARG A 86 -9.93 -4.39 -1.32
CA ARG A 86 -10.13 -5.72 -0.73
C ARG A 86 -8.91 -6.26 0.00
N LEU A 87 -7.70 -5.94 -0.45
CA LEU A 87 -6.49 -6.28 0.30
C LEU A 87 -6.36 -5.47 1.60
N GLN A 88 -6.81 -4.21 1.61
CA GLN A 88 -6.88 -3.39 2.82
C GLN A 88 -7.90 -3.94 3.81
N ASP A 89 -9.09 -4.32 3.34
CA ASP A 89 -10.11 -4.98 4.16
C ASP A 89 -9.57 -6.30 4.74
N LEU A 90 -8.93 -7.12 3.91
CA LEU A 90 -8.32 -8.38 4.35
C LEU A 90 -7.25 -8.15 5.43
N ASN A 91 -6.44 -7.09 5.29
CA ASN A 91 -5.46 -6.72 6.30
C ASN A 91 -6.12 -6.23 7.58
N ALA A 92 -7.20 -5.44 7.50
CA ALA A 92 -7.94 -4.96 8.65
C ALA A 92 -8.58 -6.13 9.43
N ASP A 93 -9.09 -7.14 8.73
CA ASP A 93 -9.74 -8.31 9.33
C ASP A 93 -8.75 -9.30 9.96
N HIS A 94 -7.58 -9.50 9.36
CA HIS A 94 -6.63 -10.55 9.75
C HIS A 94 -5.30 -10.05 10.32
N ASN A 95 -5.04 -8.75 10.29
CA ASN A 95 -3.80 -8.12 10.73
C ASN A 95 -2.56 -8.82 10.15
N VAL A 96 -2.50 -8.89 8.81
CA VAL A 96 -1.51 -9.69 8.09
C VAL A 96 -0.11 -9.11 8.30
N PRO A 97 0.82 -9.88 8.90
CA PRO A 97 2.16 -9.38 9.21
C PRO A 97 2.89 -8.85 7.97
N GLY A 98 3.29 -7.58 8.02
CA GLY A 98 4.06 -6.92 6.97
C GLY A 98 3.27 -6.46 5.74
N LEU A 99 1.95 -6.69 5.67
CA LEU A 99 1.13 -6.32 4.52
C LEU A 99 0.85 -4.80 4.47
N GLU A 100 0.56 -4.18 5.60
CA GLU A 100 0.20 -2.75 5.68
C GLU A 100 1.17 -1.78 4.98
N PRO A 101 2.50 -1.83 5.19
CA PRO A 101 3.42 -0.96 4.46
C PRO A 101 3.46 -1.23 2.95
N LEU A 102 3.09 -2.44 2.51
CA LEU A 102 2.95 -2.74 1.08
C LEU A 102 1.68 -2.12 0.51
N LEU A 103 0.57 -2.19 1.25
CA LEU A 103 -0.70 -1.58 0.84
C LEU A 103 -0.61 -0.06 0.69
N GLY A 104 0.13 0.61 1.58
CA GLY A 104 0.38 2.05 1.45
C GLY A 104 1.19 2.42 0.20
N ARG A 105 2.14 1.57 -0.21
CA ARG A 105 2.89 1.74 -1.46
C ARG A 105 2.03 1.43 -2.69
N LEU A 106 1.23 0.38 -2.62
CA LEU A 106 0.33 -0.06 -3.68
C LEU A 106 -0.76 0.98 -3.96
N ASP A 107 -1.36 1.56 -2.93
CA ASP A 107 -2.35 2.65 -3.08
C ASP A 107 -1.73 3.89 -3.73
N ARG A 108 -0.52 4.28 -3.31
CA ARG A 108 0.22 5.38 -3.93
C ARG A 108 0.53 5.10 -5.40
N ALA A 109 1.00 3.90 -5.72
CA ALA A 109 1.28 3.49 -7.09
C ALA A 109 0.02 3.52 -7.96
N SER A 110 -1.09 3.02 -7.44
CA SER A 110 -2.41 3.06 -8.09
C SER A 110 -2.87 4.50 -8.36
N ASN A 111 -2.75 5.40 -7.37
CA ASN A 111 -3.13 6.81 -7.54
C ASN A 111 -2.24 7.52 -8.56
N ASN A 112 -0.95 7.20 -8.61
CA ASN A 112 -0.03 7.73 -9.62
C ASN A 112 -0.39 7.21 -11.01
N LEU A 113 -0.59 5.90 -11.16
CA LEU A 113 -1.00 5.29 -12.42
C LEU A 113 -2.32 5.88 -12.93
N GLN A 114 -3.32 6.01 -12.06
CA GLN A 114 -4.61 6.61 -12.41
C GLN A 114 -4.45 8.04 -12.92
N LYS A 115 -3.65 8.88 -12.24
CA LYS A 115 -3.38 10.26 -12.69
C LYS A 115 -2.65 10.28 -14.04
N SER A 116 -1.63 9.45 -14.19
CA SER A 116 -0.86 9.35 -15.43
C SER A 116 -1.69 8.88 -16.62
N VAL A 117 -2.65 7.98 -16.40
CA VAL A 117 -3.57 7.49 -17.45
C VAL A 117 -4.68 8.49 -17.74
N GLU A 118 -5.32 9.08 -16.72
CA GLU A 118 -6.35 10.11 -16.92
C GLU A 118 -5.79 11.34 -17.63
N GLY A 119 -4.53 11.72 -17.36
CA GLY A 119 -3.84 12.82 -18.01
C GLY A 119 -3.64 12.66 -19.51
N LEU A 120 -3.74 11.44 -20.06
CA LEU A 120 -3.57 11.19 -21.50
C LEU A 120 -4.74 11.70 -22.36
N TYR A 121 -5.89 11.90 -21.74
CA TYR A 121 -7.14 12.05 -22.46
C TYR A 121 -7.66 13.47 -22.52
N TRP A 122 -7.11 14.40 -21.74
CA TRP A 122 -7.66 15.75 -21.63
C TRP A 122 -6.83 16.74 -22.44
N LEU A 123 -7.51 17.49 -23.30
CA LEU A 123 -6.95 18.63 -24.01
C LEU A 123 -7.20 19.93 -23.23
N ASP A 124 -6.42 20.97 -23.53
CA ASP A 124 -6.50 22.29 -22.86
C ASP A 124 -7.89 22.95 -23.00
N ASP A 125 -8.65 22.58 -24.02
CA ASP A 125 -10.02 23.05 -24.27
C ASP A 125 -11.11 22.25 -23.55
N GLY A 126 -10.72 21.24 -22.74
CA GLY A 126 -11.61 20.36 -21.99
C GLY A 126 -12.21 19.21 -22.82
N SER A 127 -11.85 19.08 -24.10
CA SER A 127 -12.25 17.95 -24.94
C SER A 127 -11.40 16.70 -24.68
N THR A 128 -11.87 15.55 -25.16
CA THR A 128 -11.20 14.26 -24.94
C THR A 128 -10.43 13.79 -26.17
N SER A 129 -9.11 13.61 -26.06
CA SER A 129 -8.24 13.02 -27.10
C SER A 129 -8.13 11.50 -26.97
N LEU A 130 -7.66 10.84 -28.04
CA LEU A 130 -7.09 9.50 -27.91
C LEU A 130 -5.86 9.53 -26.98
N ALA A 131 -5.56 8.40 -26.35
CA ALA A 131 -4.38 8.28 -25.51
C ALA A 131 -3.10 8.43 -26.35
N TRP A 132 -2.19 9.26 -25.86
CA TRP A 132 -0.82 9.39 -26.38
C TRP A 132 0.17 9.14 -25.23
N PRO A 133 0.43 7.87 -24.87
CA PRO A 133 1.23 7.55 -23.70
C PRO A 133 2.68 8.02 -23.84
N GLU A 134 3.18 8.72 -22.84
CA GLU A 134 4.57 9.14 -22.76
C GLU A 134 5.39 8.20 -21.87
N ALA A 135 6.71 8.37 -21.86
CA ALA A 135 7.62 7.58 -21.01
C ALA A 135 7.21 7.60 -19.52
N GLY A 136 6.72 8.73 -19.02
CA GLY A 136 6.23 8.85 -17.63
C GLY A 136 5.00 7.98 -17.33
N THR A 137 4.12 7.78 -18.32
CA THR A 137 2.97 6.89 -18.19
C THR A 137 3.44 5.45 -18.04
N TRP A 138 4.37 5.00 -18.88
CA TRP A 138 4.93 3.65 -18.81
C TRP A 138 5.66 3.39 -17.50
N GLY A 139 6.46 4.35 -17.02
CA GLY A 139 7.08 4.26 -15.70
C GLY A 139 6.08 4.14 -14.54
N SER A 140 4.86 4.68 -14.69
CA SER A 140 3.80 4.50 -13.69
C SER A 140 3.23 3.08 -13.69
N PHE A 141 3.16 2.41 -14.85
CA PHE A 141 2.79 1.00 -14.94
C PHE A 141 3.86 0.12 -14.30
N ASP A 142 5.12 0.34 -14.66
CA ASP A 142 6.24 -0.46 -14.15
C ASP A 142 6.33 -0.34 -12.62
N TYR A 143 6.14 0.86 -12.08
CA TYR A 143 6.08 1.07 -10.63
C TYR A 143 4.89 0.35 -9.97
N MET A 144 3.71 0.38 -10.60
CA MET A 144 2.54 -0.35 -10.10
C MET A 144 2.75 -1.87 -10.10
N GLU A 145 3.37 -2.41 -11.14
CA GLU A 145 3.74 -3.82 -11.24
C GLU A 145 4.78 -4.20 -10.19
N GLU A 146 5.80 -3.37 -9.97
CA GLU A 146 6.79 -3.56 -8.91
C GLU A 146 6.13 -3.68 -7.53
N GLN A 147 5.21 -2.77 -7.19
CA GLN A 147 4.52 -2.81 -5.91
C GLN A 147 3.57 -4.02 -5.80
N THR A 148 2.91 -4.39 -6.89
CA THR A 148 2.06 -5.59 -6.97
C THR A 148 2.90 -6.85 -6.71
N ASN A 149 4.07 -6.96 -7.33
CA ASN A 149 5.00 -8.08 -7.14
C ASN A 149 5.55 -8.15 -5.70
N ALA A 150 5.73 -7.02 -5.03
CA ALA A 150 6.09 -7.03 -3.62
C ALA A 150 5.01 -7.68 -2.73
N VAL A 151 3.72 -7.47 -3.03
CA VAL A 151 2.61 -8.13 -2.33
C VAL A 151 2.57 -9.63 -2.63
N TYR A 152 2.81 -10.04 -3.89
CA TYR A 152 2.98 -11.46 -4.23
C TYR A 152 4.12 -12.10 -3.44
N GLY A 153 5.26 -11.42 -3.34
CA GLY A 153 6.41 -11.88 -2.55
C GLY A 153 6.03 -12.15 -1.10
N LEU A 154 5.30 -11.23 -0.46
CA LEU A 154 4.81 -11.43 0.90
C LEU A 154 3.83 -12.61 1.00
N ALA A 155 2.87 -12.73 0.08
CA ALA A 155 1.94 -13.86 0.08
C ALA A 155 2.67 -15.21 -0.04
N ASN A 156 3.72 -15.27 -0.86
CA ASN A 156 4.59 -16.44 -0.99
C ASN A 156 5.32 -16.76 0.32
N ASP A 157 5.92 -15.77 0.96
CA ASP A 157 6.60 -15.95 2.24
C ASP A 157 5.66 -16.40 3.37
N LEU A 158 4.42 -15.90 3.37
CA LEU A 158 3.41 -16.26 4.36
C LEU A 158 2.88 -17.68 4.16
N SER A 159 2.72 -18.14 2.92
CA SER A 159 2.19 -19.49 2.64
C SER A 159 3.03 -20.63 3.24
N GLY A 160 4.34 -20.41 3.45
CA GLY A 160 5.22 -21.36 4.14
C GLY A 160 5.22 -21.25 5.67
N LYS A 161 4.46 -20.31 6.26
CA LYS A 161 4.50 -19.95 7.69
C LYS A 161 3.13 -19.95 8.36
N CYS A 162 2.07 -20.28 7.63
CA CYS A 162 0.71 -20.41 8.18
C CYS A 162 0.62 -21.58 9.18
N SER A 163 -0.29 -21.44 10.15
CA SER A 163 -0.55 -22.44 11.20
C SER A 163 -2.04 -22.51 11.52
#